data_AF-A0A831UQJ0-F1
#
_entry.id   AF-A0A831UQJ0-F1
#
_cell.length_a   1.000
_cell.length_b   1.000
_cell.length_c   1.000
_cell.angle_alpha   90.00
_cell.angle_beta   90.00
_cell.angle_gamma   90.00
#
_symmetry.space_group_name_H-M   'P 1'
#
loop_
_entity.id
_entity.type
_entity.pdbx_description
1 polymer ?
#
loop_
_entity_poly.entity_id
_entity_poly.type
_entity_poly.pdbx_seq_one_letter_code
_entity_poly.pdbx_strand_id
1 'polypeptide(L)'
;MSDARRLIEFVSRHMQEHPYYAPQRRVLSEPSVSNFEAIPRALPESATLDTLHSMWRSHRYGVRRAALYGLISRFPDESITHQAVQEVLTTDPLLGNDALYWILSSRARPLIPLIADLLWSGRILDCDRSTVLEILLQMEYDFRPYEKRLLQWASTTPTFEDITPFVATAILLGLGAPSAKRLLDRLLNSQDLYLVELGLRVLGDYAITPQTIDALVGFVSRLRPDAEAIACLFRSIEILATVPLPEKVLNQLCRVLERWSQADRSGRFRKALDYFYRAYLSERGYPLGDGIFVRGSREPAAENRAYLLSYVQRLLDR
;
A
#
# COMPACT_ATOMS: atom_id res chain seq x y z
N MET A 1 3.61 -0.35 47.09
CA MET A 1 3.66 -1.14 45.84
C MET A 1 3.97 -0.18 44.71
N SER A 2 4.95 -0.49 43.85
CA SER A 2 5.27 0.37 42.70
C SER A 2 4.13 0.39 41.68
N ASP A 3 3.92 1.50 40.99
CA ASP A 3 2.85 1.66 40.00
C ASP A 3 2.99 0.67 38.83
N ALA A 4 4.23 0.32 38.45
CA ALA A 4 4.52 -0.76 37.51
C ALA A 4 3.95 -2.10 37.95
N ARG A 5 4.04 -2.45 39.25
CA ARG A 5 3.52 -3.73 39.74
C ARG A 5 1.99 -3.79 39.67
N ARG A 6 1.32 -2.68 39.99
CA ARG A 6 -0.15 -2.56 39.86
C ARG A 6 -0.60 -2.69 38.41
N LEU A 7 0.13 -2.07 37.49
CA LEU A 7 -0.19 -2.12 36.06
C LEU A 7 0.08 -3.50 35.45
N ILE A 8 1.16 -4.17 35.86
CA ILE A 8 1.44 -5.57 35.48
C ILE A 8 0.31 -6.50 35.95
N GLU A 9 -0.17 -6.34 37.18
CA GLU A 9 -1.28 -7.12 37.73
C GLU A 9 -2.59 -6.84 36.97
N PHE A 10 -2.87 -5.58 36.63
CA PHE A 10 -4.02 -5.17 35.82
C PHE A 10 -3.99 -5.81 34.43
N VAL A 11 -2.89 -5.64 33.67
CA VAL A 11 -2.75 -6.21 32.32
C VAL A 11 -2.82 -7.73 32.38
N SER A 12 -2.21 -8.36 33.37
CA SER A 12 -2.26 -9.82 33.52
C SER A 12 -3.68 -10.33 33.78
N ARG A 13 -4.48 -9.62 34.58
CA ARG A 13 -5.89 -9.97 34.83
C ARG A 13 -6.74 -9.75 33.58
N HIS A 14 -6.60 -8.59 32.95
CA HIS A 14 -7.32 -8.26 31.72
C HIS A 14 -7.03 -9.26 30.60
N MET A 15 -5.80 -9.75 30.50
CA MET A 15 -5.42 -10.79 29.55
C MET A 15 -6.00 -12.18 29.86
N GLN A 16 -6.24 -12.51 31.12
CA GLN A 16 -6.87 -13.77 31.51
C GLN A 16 -8.38 -13.76 31.21
N GLU A 17 -9.01 -12.59 31.29
CA GLU A 17 -10.44 -12.39 31.02
C GLU A 17 -10.75 -12.32 29.52
N HIS A 18 -9.73 -12.13 28.67
CA HIS A 18 -9.87 -11.98 27.22
C HIS A 18 -8.87 -12.90 26.47
N PRO A 19 -9.27 -14.10 26.02
CA PRO A 19 -8.33 -15.10 25.47
C PRO A 19 -7.63 -14.71 24.15
N TYR A 20 -7.95 -13.56 23.56
CA TYR A 20 -7.35 -13.01 22.34
C TYR A 20 -5.89 -12.57 22.50
N TYR A 21 -5.36 -12.53 23.73
CA TYR A 21 -4.00 -12.10 24.05
C TYR A 21 -2.95 -13.23 24.14
N ALA A 22 -3.35 -14.49 23.88
CA ALA A 22 -2.41 -15.61 23.76
C ALA A 22 -1.59 -15.50 22.45
N PRO A 23 -0.34 -15.98 22.41
CA PRO A 23 0.43 -16.02 21.17
C PRO A 23 -0.34 -16.86 20.14
N GLN A 24 -0.85 -16.21 19.09
CA GLN A 24 -1.63 -16.84 18.05
C GLN A 24 -0.74 -17.81 17.25
N ARG A 25 -0.70 -19.07 17.65
CA ARG A 25 -0.18 -20.16 16.83
C ARG A 25 -1.24 -20.49 15.78
N ARG A 26 -1.06 -19.90 14.58
CA ARG A 26 -1.93 -19.94 13.39
C ARG A 26 -3.00 -18.86 13.37
N VAL A 27 -3.04 -18.10 12.28
CA VAL A 27 -4.17 -17.97 11.34
C VAL A 27 -3.79 -16.92 10.28
N LEU A 28 -3.51 -17.38 9.05
CA LEU A 28 -3.47 -16.57 7.82
C LEU A 28 -4.92 -16.39 7.33
N SER A 29 -5.76 -15.76 8.14
CA SER A 29 -7.14 -15.41 7.79
C SER A 29 -7.50 -14.17 8.60
N GLU A 30 -7.42 -13.02 7.94
CA GLU A 30 -7.86 -11.69 8.42
C GLU A 30 -7.61 -11.38 9.90
N PRO A 31 -6.54 -10.65 10.24
CA PRO A 31 -6.50 -9.98 11.53
C PRO A 31 -7.63 -8.95 11.55
N SER A 32 -8.69 -9.20 12.33
CA SER A 32 -9.68 -8.17 12.62
C SER A 32 -8.93 -6.98 13.22
N VAL A 33 -8.88 -5.88 12.47
CA VAL A 33 -8.18 -4.62 12.78
C VAL A 33 -8.54 -4.07 14.18
N SER A 34 -9.67 -4.51 14.77
CA SER A 34 -10.10 -4.12 16.12
C SER A 34 -9.20 -4.56 17.28
N ASN A 35 -8.37 -5.61 17.12
CA ASN A 35 -7.68 -6.22 18.27
C ASN A 35 -6.33 -5.56 18.62
N PHE A 36 -5.68 -4.90 17.66
CA PHE A 36 -4.38 -4.27 17.90
C PHE A 36 -4.54 -2.95 18.66
N GLU A 37 -5.59 -2.17 18.38
CA GLU A 37 -5.82 -0.87 19.03
C GLU A 37 -6.36 -0.94 20.45
N ALA A 38 -6.97 -2.07 20.84
CA ALA A 38 -7.56 -2.23 22.16
C ALA A 38 -6.51 -2.27 23.28
N ILE A 39 -5.32 -2.83 23.02
CA ILE A 39 -4.28 -3.05 24.05
C ILE A 39 -3.69 -1.73 24.56
N PRO A 40 -3.18 -0.80 23.71
CA PRO A 40 -2.65 0.46 24.19
C PRO A 40 -3.74 1.42 24.69
N ARG A 41 -4.98 1.33 24.17
CA ARG A 41 -6.13 2.08 24.70
C ARG A 41 -6.56 1.62 26.09
N ALA A 42 -6.35 0.35 26.43
CA ALA A 42 -6.62 -0.19 27.76
C ALA A 42 -5.54 0.19 28.80
N LEU A 43 -4.38 0.71 28.37
CA LEU A 43 -3.38 1.22 29.31
C LEU A 43 -3.91 2.51 29.98
N PRO A 44 -3.86 2.63 31.32
CA PRO A 44 -4.26 3.86 31.98
C PRO A 44 -3.42 5.04 31.52
N GLU A 45 -4.00 6.24 31.47
CA GLU A 45 -3.28 7.48 31.11
C GLU A 45 -2.08 7.74 32.04
N SER A 46 -2.13 7.24 33.28
CA SER A 46 -1.04 7.34 34.26
C SER A 46 0.18 6.45 33.97
N ALA A 47 0.16 5.62 32.93
CA ALA A 47 1.33 4.80 32.57
C ALA A 47 2.46 5.69 32.02
N THR A 48 3.46 5.96 32.87
CA THR A 48 4.67 6.73 32.55
C THR A 48 5.69 5.93 31.75
N LEU A 49 6.68 6.61 31.15
CA LEU A 49 7.81 5.99 30.46
C LEU A 49 8.52 4.95 31.34
N ASP A 50 8.81 5.28 32.60
CA ASP A 50 9.45 4.36 33.56
C ASP A 50 8.58 3.13 33.86
N THR A 51 7.27 3.34 33.96
CA THR A 51 6.31 2.25 34.20
C THR A 51 6.31 1.29 33.02
N LEU A 52 6.24 1.81 31.79
CA LEU A 52 6.25 1.01 30.57
C LEU A 52 7.60 0.32 30.36
N HIS A 53 8.72 0.98 30.65
CA HIS A 53 10.05 0.37 30.60
C HIS A 53 10.20 -0.77 31.61
N SER A 54 9.64 -0.63 32.82
CA SER A 54 9.59 -1.72 33.80
C SER A 54 8.75 -2.89 33.31
N MET A 55 7.60 -2.62 32.68
CA MET A 55 6.76 -3.65 32.05
C MET A 55 7.46 -4.34 30.86
N TRP A 56 8.24 -3.61 30.06
CA TRP A 56 9.02 -4.14 28.94
C TRP A 56 10.03 -5.21 29.40
N ARG A 57 10.59 -5.05 30.60
CA ARG A 57 11.52 -6.02 31.22
C ARG A 57 10.83 -7.24 31.84
N SER A 58 9.50 -7.31 31.81
CA SER A 58 8.74 -8.45 32.34
C SER A 58 9.01 -9.72 31.54
N HIS A 59 9.02 -10.89 32.19
CA HIS A 59 9.09 -12.18 31.49
C HIS A 59 7.75 -12.62 30.87
N ARG A 60 6.65 -11.89 31.17
CA ARG A 60 5.32 -12.21 30.62
C ARG A 60 5.15 -11.58 29.25
N TYR A 61 5.05 -12.40 28.21
CA TYR A 61 4.90 -11.99 26.80
C TYR A 61 3.86 -10.87 26.61
N GLY A 62 2.66 -11.05 27.15
CA GLY A 62 1.60 -10.06 26.99
C GLY A 62 1.82 -8.73 27.69
N VAL A 63 2.55 -8.74 28.81
CA VAL A 63 2.98 -7.51 29.50
C VAL A 63 4.03 -6.79 28.66
N ARG A 64 4.99 -7.52 28.08
CA ARG A 64 5.99 -6.95 27.14
C ARG A 64 5.31 -6.35 25.91
N ARG A 65 4.34 -7.06 25.33
CA ARG A 65 3.56 -6.61 24.17
C ARG A 65 2.77 -5.33 24.46
N ALA A 66 2.07 -5.27 25.59
CA ALA A 66 1.35 -4.08 26.01
C ALA A 66 2.31 -2.89 26.27
N ALA A 67 3.45 -3.16 26.92
CA ALA A 67 4.49 -2.16 27.15
C ALA A 67 5.03 -1.59 25.83
N LEU A 68 5.36 -2.45 24.87
CA LEU A 68 5.87 -2.08 23.55
C LEU A 68 4.89 -1.16 22.80
N TYR A 69 3.61 -1.51 22.76
CA TYR A 69 2.60 -0.65 22.13
C TYR A 69 2.42 0.68 22.87
N GLY A 70 2.44 0.65 24.20
CA GLY A 70 2.42 1.88 25.00
C GLY A 70 3.62 2.80 24.73
N LEU A 71 4.83 2.23 24.62
CA LEU A 71 6.05 2.96 24.29
C LEU A 71 5.95 3.59 22.89
N ILE A 72 5.58 2.81 21.88
CA ILE A 72 5.43 3.28 20.49
C ILE A 72 4.37 4.39 20.40
N SER A 73 3.21 4.22 21.06
CA SER A 73 2.09 5.16 20.93
C SER A 73 2.25 6.44 21.72
N ARG A 74 2.93 6.42 22.88
CA ARG A 74 3.01 7.57 23.80
C ARG A 74 4.36 8.25 23.82
N PHE A 75 5.42 7.49 23.57
CA PHE A 75 6.80 7.94 23.71
C PHE A 75 7.65 7.51 22.50
N PRO A 76 7.21 7.76 21.25
CA PRO A 76 7.88 7.26 20.05
C PRO A 76 9.29 7.80 19.87
N ASP A 77 9.60 9.01 20.37
CA ASP A 77 10.90 9.67 20.26
C ASP A 77 11.92 9.25 21.34
N GLU A 78 11.49 8.48 22.34
CA GLU A 78 12.35 8.15 23.47
C GLU A 78 13.37 7.07 23.11
N SER A 79 14.60 7.24 23.57
CA SER A 79 15.70 6.29 23.32
C SER A 79 15.38 4.87 23.77
N ILE A 80 14.64 4.71 24.88
CA ILE A 80 14.18 3.43 25.40
C ILE A 80 13.19 2.77 24.44
N THR A 81 12.30 3.56 23.83
CA THR A 81 11.36 3.06 22.80
C THR A 81 12.11 2.58 21.57
N HIS A 82 13.09 3.36 21.09
CA HIS A 82 13.93 2.96 19.95
C HIS A 82 14.68 1.65 20.23
N GLN A 83 15.27 1.52 21.43
CA GLN A 83 15.96 0.29 21.84
C GLN A 83 15.01 -0.91 21.92
N ALA A 84 13.83 -0.75 22.52
CA ALA A 84 12.84 -1.82 22.62
C ALA A 84 12.34 -2.27 21.23
N VAL A 85 12.07 -1.32 20.33
CA VAL A 85 11.67 -1.59 18.94
C VAL A 85 12.79 -2.31 18.19
N GLN A 86 14.03 -1.83 18.28
CA GLN A 86 15.16 -2.49 17.63
C GLN A 86 15.37 -3.92 18.15
N GLU A 87 15.27 -4.13 19.47
CA GLU A 87 15.39 -5.44 20.10
C GLU A 87 14.35 -6.42 19.54
N VAL A 88 13.06 -6.05 19.51
CA VAL A 88 12.01 -6.96 19.02
C VAL A 88 12.12 -7.25 17.54
N LEU A 89 12.42 -6.25 16.72
CA LEU A 89 12.50 -6.43 15.28
C LEU A 89 13.64 -7.38 14.87
N THR A 90 14.69 -7.48 15.69
CA THR A 90 15.87 -8.28 15.40
C THR A 90 15.90 -9.63 16.12
N THR A 91 15.27 -9.75 17.29
CA THR A 91 15.41 -10.95 18.15
C THR A 91 14.13 -11.74 18.40
N ASP A 92 12.96 -11.14 18.18
CA ASP A 92 11.66 -11.77 18.45
C ASP A 92 10.73 -11.63 17.24
N PRO A 93 10.68 -12.61 16.31
CA PRO A 93 9.89 -12.51 15.08
C PRO A 93 8.39 -12.26 15.33
N LEU A 94 7.84 -12.74 16.45
CA LEU A 94 6.42 -12.57 16.76
C LEU A 94 6.14 -11.14 17.23
N LEU A 95 6.91 -10.62 18.20
CA LEU A 95 6.78 -9.23 18.65
C LEU A 95 7.26 -8.23 17.59
N GLY A 96 8.21 -8.61 16.74
CA GLY A 96 8.72 -7.79 15.65
C GLY A 96 7.66 -7.50 14.58
N ASN A 97 6.94 -8.54 14.12
CA ASN A 97 5.81 -8.34 13.19
C ASN A 97 4.71 -7.48 13.80
N ASP A 98 4.40 -7.71 15.08
CA ASP A 98 3.45 -6.90 15.85
C ASP A 98 3.90 -5.43 15.95
N ALA A 99 5.19 -5.18 16.16
CA ALA A 99 5.77 -3.85 16.23
C ALA A 99 5.69 -3.13 14.87
N LEU A 100 6.07 -3.81 13.78
CA LEU A 100 5.97 -3.24 12.43
C LEU A 100 4.53 -2.88 12.10
N TYR A 101 3.59 -3.81 12.31
CA TYR A 101 2.18 -3.57 12.08
C TYR A 101 1.69 -2.35 12.88
N TRP A 102 2.04 -2.29 14.17
CA TRP A 102 1.60 -1.21 15.04
C TRP A 102 2.17 0.16 14.63
N ILE A 103 3.46 0.21 14.27
CA ILE A 103 4.12 1.43 13.82
C ILE A 103 3.50 1.93 12.50
N LEU A 104 3.16 1.01 11.59
CA LEU A 104 2.44 1.31 10.35
C LEU A 104 1.04 1.84 10.64
N SER A 105 0.28 1.21 11.55
CA SER A 105 -1.10 1.62 11.86
C SER A 105 -1.19 2.92 12.66
N SER A 106 -0.28 3.13 13.62
CA SER A 106 -0.29 4.32 14.47
C SER A 106 0.46 5.51 13.88
N ARG A 107 1.06 5.35 12.69
CA ARG A 107 1.94 6.34 12.04
C ARG A 107 2.97 6.90 13.02
N ALA A 108 3.68 6.04 13.75
CA ALA A 108 4.70 6.46 14.72
C ALA A 108 5.94 7.02 14.00
N ARG A 109 5.82 8.25 13.47
CA ARG A 109 6.78 8.91 12.59
C ARG A 109 8.22 8.93 13.12
N PRO A 110 8.47 9.17 14.42
CA PRO A 110 9.83 9.16 14.98
C PRO A 110 10.59 7.84 14.80
N LEU A 111 9.88 6.72 14.68
CA LEU A 111 10.48 5.39 14.53
C LEU A 111 10.79 5.03 13.07
N ILE A 112 10.30 5.79 12.09
CA ILE A 112 10.51 5.49 10.67
C ILE A 112 12.00 5.47 10.32
N PRO A 113 12.85 6.42 10.74
CA PRO A 113 14.28 6.38 10.42
C PRO A 113 14.97 5.11 10.93
N LEU A 114 14.63 4.67 12.16
CA LEU A 114 15.15 3.43 12.73
C LEU A 114 14.74 2.22 11.88
N ILE A 115 13.46 2.13 11.49
CA ILE A 115 12.96 1.04 10.65
C ILE A 115 13.63 1.05 9.28
N ALA A 116 13.80 2.23 8.68
CA ALA A 116 14.49 2.38 7.41
C ALA A 116 15.92 1.84 7.50
N ASP A 117 16.69 2.23 8.51
CA ASP A 117 18.06 1.73 8.68
C ASP A 117 18.12 0.20 8.85
N LEU A 118 17.15 -0.37 9.56
CA LEU A 118 17.05 -1.81 9.78
C LEU A 118 16.67 -2.56 8.50
N LEU A 119 15.72 -2.05 7.71
CA LEU A 119 15.34 -2.61 6.41
C LEU A 119 16.50 -2.51 5.41
N TRP A 120 17.16 -1.35 5.34
CA TRP A 120 18.29 -1.14 4.43
C TRP A 120 19.48 -2.03 4.72
N SER A 121 19.70 -2.36 6.00
CA SER A 121 20.78 -3.24 6.42
C SER A 121 20.44 -4.73 6.34
N GLY A 122 19.22 -5.09 5.95
CA GLY A 122 18.75 -6.48 5.92
C GLY A 122 18.72 -7.13 7.30
N ARG A 123 18.66 -6.32 8.37
CA ARG A 123 18.63 -6.81 9.76
C ARG A 123 17.24 -7.25 10.18
N ILE A 124 16.22 -6.78 9.48
CA ILE A 124 14.81 -7.11 9.70
C ILE A 124 14.20 -7.39 8.34
N LEU A 125 13.38 -8.44 8.27
CA LEU A 125 12.76 -8.95 7.03
C LEU A 125 13.77 -9.26 5.92
N ASP A 126 13.92 -10.53 5.56
CA ASP A 126 14.68 -10.91 4.37
C ASP A 126 13.80 -10.66 3.13
N CYS A 127 13.79 -9.40 2.65
CA CYS A 127 12.98 -8.99 1.51
C CYS A 127 13.80 -8.23 0.47
N ASP A 128 13.31 -8.26 -0.77
CA ASP A 128 13.95 -7.57 -1.88
C ASP A 128 13.84 -6.04 -1.76
N ARG A 129 14.61 -5.34 -2.60
CA ARG A 129 14.69 -3.87 -2.58
C ARG A 129 13.36 -3.21 -2.88
N SER A 130 12.57 -3.75 -3.81
CA SER A 130 11.24 -3.23 -4.13
C SER A 130 10.31 -3.28 -2.93
N THR A 131 10.33 -4.37 -2.17
CA THR A 131 9.54 -4.55 -0.96
C THR A 131 9.95 -3.55 0.11
N VAL A 132 11.26 -3.36 0.33
CA VAL A 132 11.78 -2.33 1.25
C VAL A 132 11.27 -0.94 0.85
N LEU A 133 11.36 -0.60 -0.44
CA LEU A 133 10.90 0.70 -0.94
C LEU A 133 9.39 0.89 -0.77
N GLU A 134 8.57 -0.12 -1.08
CA GLU A 134 7.11 -0.03 -0.90
C GLU A 134 6.72 0.13 0.57
N ILE A 135 7.35 -0.62 1.48
CA ILE A 135 7.12 -0.47 2.93
C ILE A 135 7.45 0.95 3.37
N LEU A 136 8.64 1.46 3.01
CA LEU A 136 9.06 2.81 3.37
C LEU A 136 8.18 3.90 2.76
N LEU A 137 7.63 3.66 1.57
CA LEU A 137 6.69 4.56 0.92
C LEU A 137 5.34 4.60 1.64
N GLN A 138 4.82 3.44 2.07
CA GLN A 138 3.62 3.35 2.93
C GLN A 138 3.83 4.05 4.28
N MET A 139 5.07 4.07 4.78
CA MET A 139 5.44 4.77 6.00
C MET A 139 5.60 6.28 5.83
N GLU A 140 5.44 6.84 4.64
CA GLU A 140 5.72 8.26 4.34
C GLU A 140 7.19 8.64 4.61
N TYR A 141 8.14 7.72 4.39
CA TYR A 141 9.58 7.98 4.57
C TYR A 141 10.09 9.10 3.65
N ASP A 142 10.97 9.96 4.17
CA ASP A 142 11.61 11.01 3.38
C ASP A 142 12.73 10.46 2.52
N PHE A 143 12.44 10.26 1.24
CA PHE A 143 13.37 9.74 0.26
C PHE A 143 14.33 10.78 -0.35
N ARG A 144 14.23 12.07 -0.01
CA ARG A 144 15.12 13.12 -0.56
C ARG A 144 16.61 12.81 -0.41
N PRO A 145 17.10 12.28 0.75
CA PRO A 145 18.52 11.91 0.88
C PRO A 145 18.97 10.79 -0.08
N TYR A 146 18.02 10.01 -0.62
CA TYR A 146 18.27 8.84 -1.47
C TYR A 146 18.01 9.10 -2.96
N GLU A 147 17.71 10.34 -3.36
CA GLU A 147 17.33 10.69 -4.73
C GLU A 147 18.33 10.14 -5.78
N LYS A 148 19.63 10.32 -5.57
CA LYS A 148 20.67 9.81 -6.49
C LYS A 148 20.63 8.28 -6.65
N ARG A 149 20.38 7.56 -5.55
CA ARG A 149 20.30 6.10 -5.55
C ARG A 149 19.01 5.62 -6.21
N LEU A 150 17.89 6.31 -5.95
CA LEU A 150 16.62 6.08 -6.64
C LEU A 150 16.76 6.28 -8.15
N LEU A 151 17.46 7.33 -8.59
CA LEU A 151 17.74 7.56 -10.02
C LEU A 151 18.54 6.42 -10.65
N GLN A 152 19.55 5.91 -9.94
CA GLN A 152 20.33 4.77 -10.40
C GLN A 152 19.44 3.53 -10.57
N TRP A 153 18.63 3.21 -9.57
CA TRP A 153 17.71 2.06 -9.63
C TRP A 153 16.63 2.21 -10.69
N ALA A 154 15.98 3.38 -10.76
CA ALA A 154 14.97 3.71 -11.76
C ALA A 154 15.49 3.66 -13.20
N SER A 155 16.80 3.84 -13.40
CA SER A 155 17.44 3.77 -14.72
C SER A 155 17.73 2.35 -15.20
N THR A 156 17.63 1.34 -14.32
CA THR A 156 17.84 -0.06 -14.71
C THR A 156 16.63 -0.64 -15.44
N THR A 157 16.79 -1.80 -16.08
CA THR A 157 15.69 -2.49 -16.77
C THR A 157 14.90 -3.32 -15.77
N PRO A 158 13.56 -3.12 -15.65
CA PRO A 158 12.74 -3.93 -14.75
C PRO A 158 12.64 -5.38 -15.25
N THR A 159 12.43 -6.30 -14.31
CA THR A 159 12.15 -7.71 -14.58
C THR A 159 11.00 -8.18 -13.68
N PHE A 160 10.49 -9.40 -13.87
CA PHE A 160 9.45 -9.94 -12.99
C PHE A 160 9.95 -10.16 -11.56
N GLU A 161 11.24 -10.44 -11.41
CA GLU A 161 11.91 -10.66 -10.12
C GLU A 161 12.37 -9.35 -9.48
N ASP A 162 12.51 -8.28 -10.26
CA ASP A 162 12.97 -6.97 -9.78
C ASP A 162 12.17 -5.83 -10.40
N ILE A 163 11.17 -5.37 -9.64
CA ILE A 163 10.32 -4.23 -9.99
C ILE A 163 10.83 -2.91 -9.39
N THR A 164 12.01 -2.91 -8.76
CA THR A 164 12.62 -1.71 -8.16
C THR A 164 12.60 -0.51 -9.10
N PRO A 165 12.80 -0.63 -10.44
CA PRO A 165 12.72 0.52 -11.32
C PRO A 165 11.38 1.24 -11.32
N PHE A 166 10.27 0.49 -11.21
CA PHE A 166 8.93 1.08 -11.12
C PHE A 166 8.71 1.78 -9.78
N VAL A 167 9.06 1.12 -8.67
CA VAL A 167 8.91 1.70 -7.33
C VAL A 167 9.77 2.95 -7.16
N ALA A 168 11.03 2.89 -7.58
CA ALA A 168 11.92 4.04 -7.54
C ALA A 168 11.42 5.20 -8.43
N THR A 169 10.87 4.91 -9.60
CA THR A 169 10.26 5.93 -10.46
C THR A 169 9.01 6.54 -9.81
N ALA A 170 8.16 5.75 -9.17
CA ALA A 170 7.00 6.23 -8.43
C ALA A 170 7.39 7.20 -7.30
N ILE A 171 8.42 6.84 -6.52
CA ILE A 171 8.97 7.72 -5.48
C ILE A 171 9.50 9.03 -6.07
N LEU A 172 10.30 8.95 -7.14
CA LEU A 172 10.84 10.13 -7.81
C LEU A 172 9.74 11.05 -8.38
N LEU A 173 8.65 10.48 -8.90
CA LEU A 173 7.47 11.24 -9.33
C LEU A 173 6.83 11.97 -8.14
N GLY A 174 6.64 11.29 -7.01
CA GLY A 174 6.12 11.89 -5.78
C GLY A 174 7.01 13.01 -5.21
N LEU A 175 8.33 12.90 -5.38
CA LEU A 175 9.30 13.94 -5.03
C LEU A 175 9.35 15.11 -6.03
N GLY A 176 8.68 15.00 -7.19
CA GLY A 176 8.74 16.01 -8.25
C GLY A 176 10.09 16.05 -8.98
N ALA A 177 10.84 14.96 -9.01
CA ALA A 177 12.16 14.91 -9.64
C ALA A 177 12.06 15.15 -11.16
N PRO A 178 12.88 16.05 -11.76
CA PRO A 178 12.75 16.44 -13.17
C PRO A 178 12.91 15.28 -14.17
N SER A 179 13.73 14.28 -13.83
CA SER A 179 14.00 13.11 -14.66
C SER A 179 12.89 12.04 -14.60
N ALA A 180 12.00 12.12 -13.61
CA ALA A 180 11.00 11.10 -13.33
C ALA A 180 10.04 10.88 -14.52
N LYS A 181 9.67 11.95 -15.24
CA LYS A 181 8.83 11.86 -16.44
C LYS A 181 9.48 11.00 -17.53
N ARG A 182 10.76 11.23 -17.83
CA ARG A 182 11.49 10.46 -18.86
C ARG A 182 11.63 8.99 -18.45
N LEU A 183 11.84 8.73 -17.17
CA LEU A 183 11.90 7.37 -16.62
C LEU A 183 10.55 6.66 -16.76
N LEU A 184 9.46 7.34 -16.41
CA LEU A 184 8.10 6.84 -16.57
C LEU A 184 7.78 6.55 -18.04
N ASP A 185 8.07 7.49 -18.95
CA ASP A 185 7.86 7.29 -20.39
C ASP A 185 8.62 6.07 -20.91
N ARG A 186 9.87 5.87 -20.48
CA ARG A 186 10.64 4.67 -20.85
C ARG A 186 9.96 3.40 -20.36
N LEU A 187 9.52 3.36 -19.11
CA LEU A 187 8.88 2.20 -18.51
C LEU A 187 7.54 1.86 -19.18
N LEU A 188 6.71 2.87 -19.48
CA LEU A 188 5.43 2.68 -20.18
C LEU A 188 5.59 2.26 -21.65
N ASN A 189 6.76 2.50 -22.26
CA ASN A 189 7.08 2.03 -23.63
C ASN A 189 7.84 0.69 -23.63
N SER A 190 7.89 -0.03 -22.51
CA SER A 190 8.40 -1.40 -22.48
C SER A 190 7.58 -2.30 -23.41
N GLN A 191 8.26 -3.25 -24.06
CA GLN A 191 7.59 -4.27 -24.88
C GLN A 191 6.85 -5.31 -24.01
N ASP A 192 7.30 -5.50 -22.77
CA ASP A 192 6.68 -6.42 -21.83
C ASP A 192 5.50 -5.75 -21.14
N LEU A 193 4.29 -6.05 -21.63
CA LEU A 193 3.05 -5.48 -21.13
C LEU A 193 2.69 -5.97 -19.73
N TYR A 194 3.13 -7.16 -19.30
CA TYR A 194 2.87 -7.62 -17.93
C TYR A 194 3.71 -6.81 -16.94
N LEU A 195 4.98 -6.52 -17.26
CA LEU A 195 5.80 -5.64 -16.42
C LEU A 195 5.20 -4.24 -16.33
N VAL A 196 4.68 -3.71 -17.46
CA VAL A 196 3.96 -2.43 -17.45
C VAL A 196 2.73 -2.50 -16.55
N GLU A 197 1.95 -3.57 -16.66
CA GLU A 197 0.75 -3.79 -15.84
C GLU A 197 1.08 -3.78 -14.33
N LEU A 198 2.16 -4.44 -13.92
CA LEU A 198 2.64 -4.46 -12.55
C LEU A 198 3.13 -3.09 -12.09
N GLY A 199 3.84 -2.37 -12.97
CA GLY A 199 4.26 -1.00 -12.75
C GLY A 199 3.09 -0.02 -12.57
N LEU A 200 2.02 -0.18 -13.35
CA LEU A 200 0.80 0.63 -13.23
C LEU A 200 0.17 0.48 -11.85
N ARG A 201 0.19 -0.72 -11.25
CA ARG A 201 -0.27 -0.91 -9.85
C ARG A 201 0.50 0.03 -8.91
N VAL A 202 1.83 -0.04 -8.95
CA VAL A 202 2.71 0.76 -8.08
C VAL A 202 2.47 2.26 -8.30
N LEU A 203 2.36 2.70 -9.55
CA LEU A 203 2.09 4.11 -9.88
C LEU A 203 0.73 4.57 -9.35
N GLY A 204 -0.30 3.74 -9.49
CA GLY A 204 -1.64 4.03 -9.00
C GLY A 204 -1.73 4.07 -7.48
N ASP A 205 -0.90 3.31 -6.76
CA ASP A 205 -0.89 3.29 -5.30
C ASP A 205 -0.14 4.50 -4.72
N TYR A 206 0.93 4.94 -5.39
CA TYR A 206 1.90 5.82 -4.75
C TYR A 206 2.30 7.07 -5.55
N ALA A 207 1.88 7.21 -6.81
CA ALA A 207 2.36 8.27 -7.69
C ALA A 207 1.28 8.84 -8.62
N ILE A 208 0.11 9.15 -8.08
CA ILE A 208 -0.95 9.88 -8.81
C ILE A 208 -0.58 11.37 -8.87
N THR A 209 0.34 11.72 -9.76
CA THR A 209 0.83 13.11 -9.98
C THR A 209 0.41 13.62 -11.37
N PRO A 210 0.41 14.94 -11.62
CA PRO A 210 0.12 15.47 -12.96
C PRO A 210 0.99 14.86 -14.06
N GLN A 211 2.27 14.60 -13.79
CA GLN A 211 3.19 13.96 -14.73
C GLN A 211 2.75 12.52 -15.05
N THR A 212 2.29 11.77 -14.05
CA THR A 212 1.76 10.42 -14.24
C THR A 212 0.50 10.45 -15.09
N ILE A 213 -0.44 11.34 -14.79
CA ILE A 213 -1.69 11.49 -15.54
C ILE A 213 -1.42 11.82 -17.00
N ASP A 214 -0.56 12.80 -17.29
CA ASP A 214 -0.19 13.16 -18.66
C ASP A 214 0.43 11.98 -19.43
N ALA A 215 1.35 11.24 -18.79
CA ALA A 215 1.99 10.09 -19.39
C ALA A 215 0.99 8.95 -19.68
N LEU A 216 0.07 8.70 -18.76
CA LEU A 216 -0.97 7.67 -18.91
C LEU A 216 -1.97 8.00 -20.02
N VAL A 217 -2.38 9.27 -20.17
CA VAL A 217 -3.24 9.69 -21.30
C VAL A 217 -2.54 9.39 -22.64
N GLY A 218 -1.25 9.73 -22.75
CA GLY A 218 -0.44 9.44 -23.93
C GLY A 218 -0.28 7.94 -24.17
N PHE A 219 -0.02 7.16 -23.12
CA PHE A 219 0.11 5.70 -23.17
C PHE A 219 -1.18 5.02 -23.66
N VAL A 220 -2.32 5.27 -23.01
CA VAL A 220 -3.63 4.70 -23.36
C VAL A 220 -4.01 5.00 -24.81
N SER A 221 -3.70 6.21 -25.29
CA SER A 221 -4.01 6.61 -26.66
C SER A 221 -3.22 5.82 -27.71
N ARG A 222 -1.97 5.45 -27.39
CA ARG A 222 -1.06 4.70 -28.26
C ARG A 222 -1.25 3.19 -28.18
N LEU A 223 -1.84 2.67 -27.09
CA LEU A 223 -2.13 1.24 -26.95
C LEU A 223 -2.97 0.73 -28.14
N ARG A 224 -2.46 -0.31 -28.79
CA ARG A 224 -3.14 -0.97 -29.91
C ARG A 224 -4.18 -1.94 -29.37
N PRO A 225 -5.34 -2.11 -30.04
CA PRO A 225 -6.32 -3.13 -29.66
C PRO A 225 -5.73 -4.53 -29.80
N ASP A 226 -5.28 -5.06 -28.67
CA ASP A 226 -4.63 -6.35 -28.54
C ASP A 226 -5.02 -6.97 -27.20
N ALA A 227 -5.23 -8.28 -27.18
CA ALA A 227 -5.64 -9.01 -25.99
C ALA A 227 -4.62 -8.86 -24.84
N GLU A 228 -3.34 -8.82 -25.16
CA GLU A 228 -2.25 -8.67 -24.17
C GLU A 228 -2.23 -7.28 -23.54
N ALA A 229 -2.75 -6.25 -24.24
CA ALA A 229 -2.77 -4.87 -23.77
C ALA A 229 -4.05 -4.50 -23.00
N ILE A 230 -5.05 -5.38 -22.91
CA ILE A 230 -6.32 -5.12 -22.21
C ILE A 230 -6.09 -4.74 -20.75
N ALA A 231 -5.22 -5.47 -20.05
CA ALA A 231 -4.98 -5.23 -18.62
C ALA A 231 -4.32 -3.86 -18.40
N CYS A 232 -3.30 -3.52 -19.20
CA CYS A 232 -2.68 -2.20 -19.20
C CYS A 232 -3.67 -1.08 -19.50
N LEU A 233 -4.57 -1.27 -20.46
CA LEU A 233 -5.61 -0.30 -20.81
C LEU A 233 -6.50 0.00 -19.60
N PHE A 234 -7.12 -1.03 -19.01
CA PHE A 234 -8.07 -0.82 -17.92
C PHE A 234 -7.41 -0.37 -16.63
N ARG A 235 -6.20 -0.86 -16.27
CA ARG A 235 -5.46 -0.32 -15.12
C ARG A 235 -5.11 1.15 -15.30
N SER A 236 -4.72 1.55 -16.51
CA SER A 236 -4.42 2.97 -16.79
C SER A 236 -5.68 3.84 -16.69
N ILE A 237 -6.81 3.39 -17.22
CA ILE A 237 -8.09 4.11 -17.10
C ILE A 237 -8.55 4.17 -15.64
N GLU A 238 -8.37 3.09 -14.87
CA GLU A 238 -8.65 3.06 -13.44
C GLU A 238 -7.90 4.19 -12.73
N ILE A 239 -6.59 4.28 -12.92
CA ILE A 239 -5.73 5.31 -12.32
C ILE A 239 -6.13 6.71 -12.80
N LEU A 240 -6.37 6.90 -14.10
CA LEU A 240 -6.77 8.20 -14.63
C LEU A 240 -8.10 8.67 -14.03
N ALA A 241 -9.04 7.75 -13.80
CA ALA A 241 -10.36 8.09 -13.31
C ALA A 241 -10.39 8.49 -11.82
N THR A 242 -9.33 8.27 -11.05
CA THR A 242 -9.29 8.63 -9.62
C THR A 242 -9.13 10.13 -9.37
N VAL A 243 -8.70 10.90 -10.37
CA VAL A 243 -8.56 12.36 -10.27
C VAL A 243 -9.54 13.07 -11.20
N PRO A 244 -10.09 14.23 -10.84
CA PRO A 244 -10.87 15.08 -11.75
C PRO A 244 -10.20 15.23 -13.12
N LEU A 245 -10.86 14.80 -14.20
CA LEU A 245 -10.31 14.88 -15.56
C LEU A 245 -11.03 15.97 -16.37
N PRO A 246 -10.30 16.75 -17.20
CA PRO A 246 -10.93 17.61 -18.17
C PRO A 246 -11.80 16.82 -19.14
N GLU A 247 -12.93 17.39 -19.56
CA GLU A 247 -13.87 16.74 -20.49
C GLU A 247 -13.20 16.28 -21.80
N LYS A 248 -12.20 17.03 -22.27
CA LYS A 248 -11.39 16.64 -23.44
C LYS A 248 -10.68 15.29 -23.24
N VAL A 249 -10.15 15.05 -22.05
CA VAL A 249 -9.46 13.79 -21.69
C VAL A 249 -10.48 12.66 -21.58
N LEU A 250 -11.62 12.88 -20.92
CA LEU A 250 -12.70 11.89 -20.86
C LEU A 250 -13.19 11.48 -22.25
N ASN A 251 -13.43 12.45 -23.13
CA ASN A 251 -13.78 12.20 -24.53
C ASN A 251 -12.70 11.39 -25.26
N GLN A 252 -11.42 11.64 -24.99
CA GLN A 252 -10.32 10.90 -25.57
C GLN A 252 -10.29 9.44 -25.09
N LEU A 253 -10.49 9.19 -23.78
CA LEU A 253 -10.59 7.83 -23.24
C LEU A 253 -11.77 7.07 -23.84
N CYS A 254 -12.93 7.73 -23.98
CA CYS A 254 -14.12 7.21 -24.61
C CYS A 254 -13.88 6.78 -26.07
N ARG A 255 -13.18 7.59 -26.86
CA ARG A 255 -12.78 7.25 -28.24
C ARG A 255 -11.82 6.05 -28.29
N VAL A 256 -10.92 5.94 -27.30
CA VAL A 256 -10.05 4.77 -27.18
C VAL A 256 -10.90 3.51 -26.92
N LEU A 257 -11.85 3.55 -25.97
CA LEU A 257 -12.73 2.42 -25.70
C LEU A 257 -13.59 2.02 -26.93
N GLU A 258 -14.08 3.00 -27.69
CA GLU A 258 -14.79 2.75 -28.96
C GLU A 258 -13.90 2.03 -29.99
N ARG A 259 -12.68 2.55 -30.22
CA ARG A 259 -11.71 1.94 -31.14
C ARG A 259 -11.43 0.48 -30.76
N TRP A 260 -11.28 0.22 -29.46
CA TRP A 260 -11.07 -1.13 -28.94
C TRP A 260 -12.30 -2.02 -29.11
N SER A 261 -13.50 -1.50 -28.85
CA SER A 261 -14.76 -2.22 -29.05
C SER A 261 -14.96 -2.62 -30.51
N GLN A 262 -14.62 -1.75 -31.46
CA GLN A 262 -14.74 -2.02 -32.90
C GLN A 262 -13.72 -3.05 -33.39
N ALA A 263 -12.55 -3.12 -32.74
CA ALA A 263 -11.50 -4.07 -33.08
C ALA A 263 -11.68 -5.45 -32.40
N ASP A 264 -12.59 -5.57 -31.41
CA ASP A 264 -12.76 -6.81 -30.65
C ASP A 264 -13.46 -7.91 -31.44
N ARG A 265 -12.64 -8.77 -32.07
CA ARG A 265 -13.13 -9.96 -32.77
C ARG A 265 -13.36 -11.16 -31.84
N SER A 266 -12.78 -11.12 -30.65
CA SER A 266 -12.68 -12.28 -29.75
C SER A 266 -13.73 -12.28 -28.62
N GLY A 267 -14.39 -11.14 -28.42
CA GLY A 267 -15.23 -10.88 -27.25
C GLY A 267 -14.46 -10.68 -25.95
N ARG A 268 -13.12 -10.79 -25.95
CA ARG A 268 -12.29 -10.62 -24.75
C ARG A 268 -12.35 -9.20 -24.22
N PHE A 269 -12.29 -8.20 -25.12
CA PHE A 269 -12.40 -6.81 -24.71
C PHE A 269 -13.80 -6.51 -24.18
N ARG A 270 -14.86 -7.02 -24.81
CA ARG A 270 -16.23 -6.87 -24.30
C ARG A 270 -16.40 -7.46 -22.89
N LYS A 271 -15.84 -8.64 -22.63
CA LYS A 271 -15.84 -9.25 -21.28
C LYS A 271 -15.07 -8.39 -20.27
N ALA A 272 -13.90 -7.88 -20.65
CA ALA A 272 -13.12 -7.00 -19.80
C ALA A 272 -13.84 -5.66 -19.53
N LEU A 273 -14.57 -5.13 -20.51
CA LEU A 273 -15.38 -3.94 -20.39
C LEU A 273 -16.57 -4.14 -19.43
N ASP A 274 -17.25 -5.29 -19.48
CA ASP A 274 -18.31 -5.64 -18.51
C ASP A 274 -17.74 -5.81 -17.10
N TYR A 275 -16.57 -6.45 -16.97
CA TYR A 275 -15.87 -6.54 -15.69
C TYR A 275 -15.53 -5.15 -15.15
N PHE A 276 -14.93 -4.27 -15.97
CA PHE A 276 -14.62 -2.89 -15.59
C PHE A 276 -15.87 -2.12 -15.17
N TYR A 277 -16.97 -2.24 -15.94
CA TYR A 277 -18.24 -1.61 -15.62
C TYR A 277 -18.77 -2.04 -14.23
N ARG A 278 -18.82 -3.34 -13.97
CA ARG A 278 -19.40 -3.88 -12.73
C ARG A 278 -18.48 -3.73 -11.52
N ALA A 279 -17.19 -4.00 -11.69
CA ALA A 279 -16.22 -3.99 -10.60
C ALA A 279 -15.85 -2.57 -10.19
N TYR A 280 -15.68 -1.65 -11.15
CA TYR A 280 -15.12 -0.33 -10.89
C TYR A 280 -16.15 0.80 -10.94
N LEU A 281 -17.05 0.80 -11.93
CA LEU A 281 -18.00 1.90 -12.11
C LEU A 281 -19.30 1.71 -11.33
N SER A 282 -19.79 0.47 -11.18
CA SER A 282 -21.03 0.14 -10.47
C SER A 282 -20.84 0.08 -8.95
N GLU A 283 -21.83 0.52 -8.18
CA GLU A 283 -21.83 0.43 -6.70
C GLU A 283 -21.93 -1.00 -6.18
N ARG A 284 -22.42 -1.92 -7.01
CA ARG A 284 -22.70 -3.30 -6.61
C ARG A 284 -21.46 -4.19 -6.59
N GLY A 285 -20.42 -3.86 -7.36
CA GLY A 285 -19.26 -4.75 -7.58
C GLY A 285 -19.56 -5.91 -8.55
N TYR A 286 -18.51 -6.62 -8.97
CA TYR A 286 -18.59 -7.80 -9.83
C TYR A 286 -18.75 -9.08 -8.99
N PRO A 287 -19.83 -9.87 -9.14
CA PRO A 287 -20.02 -11.07 -8.35
C PRO A 287 -19.08 -12.20 -8.81
N LEU A 288 -18.37 -12.83 -7.86
CA LEU A 288 -17.59 -14.05 -8.10
C LEU A 288 -18.33 -15.35 -7.70
N GLY A 289 -19.47 -15.24 -7.02
CA GLY A 289 -20.18 -16.36 -6.39
C GLY A 289 -20.18 -16.25 -4.86
N ASP A 290 -21.03 -17.02 -4.18
CA ASP A 290 -21.08 -17.12 -2.70
C ASP A 290 -21.15 -15.79 -1.92
N GLY A 291 -21.78 -14.76 -2.53
CA GLY A 291 -21.86 -13.43 -1.93
C GLY A 291 -20.55 -12.64 -1.94
N ILE A 292 -19.51 -13.12 -2.62
CA ILE A 292 -18.23 -12.43 -2.81
C ILE A 292 -18.34 -11.48 -4.01
N PHE A 293 -18.00 -10.21 -3.78
CA PHE A 293 -17.98 -9.17 -4.80
C PHE A 293 -16.57 -8.61 -4.94
N VAL A 294 -16.09 -8.49 -6.18
CA VAL A 294 -14.87 -7.76 -6.50
C VAL A 294 -15.23 -6.32 -6.80
N ARG A 295 -14.48 -5.41 -6.17
CA ARG A 295 -14.51 -3.99 -6.46
C ARG A 295 -13.16 -3.56 -7.00
N GLY A 296 -13.15 -2.52 -7.81
CA GLY A 296 -11.90 -1.92 -8.28
C GLY A 296 -11.08 -1.42 -7.10
N SER A 297 -9.76 -1.37 -7.29
CA SER A 297 -8.82 -1.09 -6.19
C SER A 297 -8.84 0.36 -5.72
N ARG A 298 -9.42 1.26 -6.53
CA ARG A 298 -9.51 2.69 -6.25
C ARG A 298 -10.95 3.17 -6.42
N GLU A 299 -11.24 4.37 -5.92
CA GLU A 299 -12.51 5.03 -6.14
C GLU A 299 -12.37 6.08 -7.25
N PRO A 300 -13.18 6.04 -8.32
CA PRO A 300 -13.16 7.07 -9.35
C PRO A 300 -13.72 8.38 -8.79
N ALA A 301 -13.19 9.51 -9.25
CA ALA A 301 -13.78 10.81 -8.99
C ALA A 301 -15.25 10.83 -9.47
N ALA A 302 -16.15 11.40 -8.65
CA ALA A 302 -17.60 11.28 -8.87
C ALA A 302 -18.05 11.74 -10.28
N GLU A 303 -17.47 12.84 -10.77
CA GLU A 303 -17.71 13.36 -12.13
C GLU A 303 -17.24 12.43 -13.24
N ASN A 304 -16.05 11.84 -13.11
CA ASN A 304 -15.53 10.86 -14.05
C ASN A 304 -16.39 9.60 -14.04
N ARG A 305 -16.80 9.15 -12.84
CA ARG A 305 -17.62 7.97 -12.65
C ARG A 305 -18.93 8.08 -13.41
N ALA A 306 -19.68 9.17 -13.21
CA ALA A 306 -20.96 9.39 -13.89
C ALA A 306 -20.80 9.39 -15.41
N TYR A 307 -19.75 10.07 -15.90
CA TYR A 307 -19.47 10.17 -17.33
C TYR A 307 -19.10 8.81 -17.96
N LEU A 308 -18.13 8.11 -17.36
CA LEU A 308 -17.65 6.81 -17.83
C LEU A 308 -18.73 5.74 -17.72
N LEU A 309 -19.54 5.74 -16.65
CA LEU A 309 -20.63 4.78 -16.46
C LEU A 309 -21.65 4.86 -17.60
N SER A 310 -22.14 6.06 -17.91
CA SER A 310 -23.08 6.27 -19.02
C SER A 310 -22.49 5.84 -20.37
N TYR A 311 -21.21 6.13 -20.60
CA TYR A 311 -20.56 5.79 -21.86
C TYR A 311 -20.30 4.29 -22.02
N VAL A 312 -19.71 3.66 -21.00
CA VAL A 312 -19.39 2.22 -21.01
C VAL A 312 -20.65 1.39 -21.13
N GLN A 313 -21.75 1.78 -20.48
CA GLN A 313 -23.02 1.10 -20.61
C GLN A 313 -23.52 1.11 -22.07
N ARG A 314 -23.47 2.25 -22.75
CA ARG A 314 -23.83 2.33 -24.19
C ARG A 314 -22.95 1.47 -25.09
N LEU A 315 -21.68 1.27 -24.75
CA LEU A 315 -20.80 0.35 -25.48
C LEU A 315 -21.16 -1.11 -25.24
N LEU A 316 -21.57 -1.47 -24.02
CA LEU A 316 -21.99 -2.82 -23.67
C LEU A 316 -23.36 -3.21 -24.24
N ASP A 317 -24.24 -2.23 -24.49
CA ASP A 317 -25.57 -2.45 -25.07
C ASP A 317 -25.55 -2.63 -26.60
N ARG A 318 -24.46 -2.25 -27.28
CA ARG A 318 -24.26 -2.44 -28.74
C ARG A 318 -23.79 -3.85 -29.08
#